data_AF-A0A5R8Z541-F1
#
_entry.id   AF-A0A5R8Z541-F1
#
_cell.length_a   1.000
_cell.length_b   1.000
_cell.length_c   1.000
_cell.angle_alpha   90.00
_cell.angle_beta   90.00
_cell.angle_gamma   90.00
#
_symmetry.space_group_name_H-M   'P 1'
#
loop_
_entity.id
_entity.type
_entity.pdbx_description
1 polymer ?
#
loop_
_entity_poly.entity_id
_entity_poly.type
_entity_poly.pdbx_seq_one_letter_code
_entity_poly.pdbx_strand_id
1 'polypeptide(L)'
;MSHTHAQGSDARTQAIVRELAVVHQLAAKDHQVGEPGLYSRIMVIVDGNIPSQGDDESCYLTPVAAPKSGQGYYTLTRADGAERPAEISVDEAKLSQQDSEVTTLLEAYDWMTGRGFSVAAQSIQVILISNIGPCTGCKARLRIFQDDLVAAAKDAGSNVPFTVESVYDTPEASLDRTRGSKIPTTYGYPDAVRTPYDISGRQGAYWVYRLPSLQ
;
A
#
# COMPACT_ATOMS: atom_id res chain seq x y z
N MET A 1 -12.20 -32.63 -10.54
CA MET A 1 -13.18 -31.65 -10.04
C MET A 1 -12.39 -30.66 -9.19
N SER A 2 -12.03 -29.51 -9.77
CA SER A 2 -11.25 -28.48 -9.08
C SER A 2 -12.23 -27.46 -8.52
N HIS A 3 -12.33 -27.39 -7.19
CA HIS A 3 -13.16 -26.41 -6.50
C HIS A 3 -12.33 -25.15 -6.27
N THR A 4 -12.34 -24.21 -7.22
CA THR A 4 -11.93 -22.84 -6.96
C THR A 4 -13.08 -22.17 -6.20
N HIS A 5 -13.06 -22.28 -4.87
CA HIS A 5 -13.88 -21.42 -4.03
C HIS A 5 -13.30 -20.01 -4.10
N ALA A 6 -13.90 -19.14 -4.92
CA ALA A 6 -13.74 -17.71 -4.77
C ALA A 6 -14.11 -17.36 -3.33
N GLN A 7 -13.11 -17.11 -2.49
CA GLN A 7 -13.35 -16.70 -1.11
C GLN A 7 -14.02 -15.33 -1.11
N GLY A 8 -15.09 -15.19 -0.32
CA GLY A 8 -15.94 -14.00 -0.34
C GLY A 8 -15.24 -12.73 0.16
N SER A 9 -15.89 -11.57 -0.01
CA SER A 9 -15.44 -10.26 0.47
C SER A 9 -15.01 -10.24 1.94
N ASP A 10 -15.55 -11.15 2.75
CA ASP A 10 -15.22 -11.34 4.16
C ASP A 10 -13.77 -11.81 4.38
N ALA A 11 -13.27 -12.78 3.60
CA ALA A 11 -11.89 -13.26 3.75
C ALA A 11 -10.85 -12.17 3.47
N ARG A 12 -11.11 -11.35 2.43
CA ARG A 12 -10.27 -10.20 2.07
C ARG A 12 -10.29 -9.14 3.15
N THR A 13 -11.48 -8.83 3.66
CA THR A 13 -11.64 -7.88 4.77
C THR A 13 -10.87 -8.35 5.99
N GLN A 14 -10.97 -9.64 6.35
CA GLN A 14 -10.22 -10.20 7.46
C GLN A 14 -8.71 -10.12 7.27
N ALA A 15 -8.19 -10.39 6.06
CA ALA A 15 -6.77 -10.25 5.77
C ALA A 15 -6.30 -8.79 5.91
N ILE A 16 -7.01 -7.84 5.29
CA ILE A 16 -6.67 -6.42 5.38
C ILE A 16 -6.65 -5.96 6.84
N VAL A 17 -7.67 -6.32 7.63
CA VAL A 17 -7.76 -5.91 9.04
C VAL A 17 -6.67 -6.55 9.89
N ARG A 18 -6.30 -7.81 9.65
CA ARG A 18 -5.15 -8.44 10.32
C ARG A 18 -3.88 -7.66 10.06
N GLU A 19 -3.63 -7.30 8.80
CA GLU A 19 -2.42 -6.60 8.43
C GLU A 19 -2.40 -5.14 8.92
N LEU A 20 -3.55 -4.45 8.93
CA LEU A 20 -3.72 -3.16 9.61
C LEU A 20 -3.39 -3.26 11.11
N ALA A 21 -3.83 -4.32 11.79
CA ALA A 21 -3.54 -4.52 13.21
C ALA A 21 -2.03 -4.69 13.46
N VAL A 22 -1.29 -5.36 12.58
CA VAL A 22 0.18 -5.47 12.66
C VAL A 22 0.83 -4.11 12.52
N VAL A 23 0.44 -3.31 11.51
CA VAL A 23 0.95 -1.95 11.28
C VAL A 23 0.68 -1.07 12.51
N HIS A 24 -0.54 -1.09 13.06
CA HIS A 24 -0.90 -0.32 14.25
C HIS A 24 -0.15 -0.75 15.51
N GLN A 25 0.10 -2.05 15.69
CA GLN A 25 0.85 -2.53 16.83
C GLN A 25 2.30 -2.02 16.82
N LEU A 26 2.92 -1.93 15.64
CA LEU A 26 4.26 -1.36 15.49
C LEU A 26 4.25 0.15 15.73
N ALA A 27 3.31 0.87 15.12
CA ALA A 27 3.15 2.30 15.35
C ALA A 27 2.92 2.65 16.83
N ALA A 28 2.13 1.85 17.55
CA ALA A 28 1.85 2.07 18.97
C ALA A 28 3.10 1.89 19.86
N LYS A 29 4.00 0.95 19.52
CA LYS A 29 5.27 0.77 20.25
C LYS A 29 6.16 2.01 20.11
N ASP A 30 6.21 2.60 18.93
CA ASP A 30 7.02 3.79 18.67
C ASP A 30 6.43 5.06 19.28
N HIS A 31 5.09 5.19 19.28
CA HIS A 31 4.43 6.28 20.01
C HIS A 31 4.72 6.25 21.51
N GLN A 32 4.90 5.07 22.12
CA GLN A 32 5.28 4.96 23.54
C GLN A 32 6.68 5.50 23.81
N VAL A 33 7.55 5.60 22.81
CA VAL A 33 8.90 6.18 22.91
C VAL A 33 9.00 7.58 22.30
N GLY A 34 7.87 8.16 21.88
CA GLY A 34 7.78 9.55 21.43
C GLY A 34 8.08 9.79 19.95
N GLU A 35 8.21 8.75 19.13
CA GLU A 35 8.39 8.90 17.68
C GLU A 35 7.05 8.70 16.93
N PRO A 36 6.72 9.56 15.94
CA PRO A 36 5.55 9.34 15.09
C PRO A 36 5.77 8.10 14.22
N GLY A 37 5.06 7.02 14.53
CA GLY A 37 5.19 5.76 13.82
C GLY A 37 4.38 5.76 12.52
N LEU A 38 4.98 6.19 11.41
CA LEU A 38 4.46 5.98 10.05
C LEU A 38 4.92 4.60 9.56
N TYR A 39 3.97 3.68 9.38
CA TYR A 39 4.25 2.30 9.00
C TYR A 39 3.41 1.89 7.81
N SER A 40 4.03 1.14 6.90
CA SER A 40 3.34 0.64 5.70
C SER A 40 3.76 -0.78 5.37
N ARG A 41 2.93 -1.44 4.59
CA ARG A 41 3.21 -2.74 3.98
C ARG A 41 2.35 -2.91 2.74
N ILE A 42 2.79 -3.78 1.83
CA ILE A 42 1.99 -4.18 0.68
C ILE A 42 1.62 -5.65 0.81
N MET A 43 0.35 -5.94 0.56
CA MET A 43 -0.18 -7.30 0.38
C MET A 43 -0.48 -7.51 -1.10
N VAL A 44 0.08 -8.56 -1.70
CA VAL A 44 -0.20 -8.97 -3.06
C VAL A 44 -0.97 -10.28 -3.02
N ILE A 45 -2.21 -10.31 -3.50
CA ILE A 45 -3.05 -11.51 -3.60
C ILE A 45 -3.09 -11.97 -5.05
N VAL A 46 -2.79 -13.25 -5.29
CA VAL A 46 -2.82 -13.89 -6.61
C VAL A 46 -4.06 -14.78 -6.71
N ASP A 47 -4.79 -14.63 -7.81
CA ASP A 47 -5.94 -15.46 -8.18
C ASP A 47 -7.04 -15.59 -7.12
N GLY A 48 -7.14 -14.57 -6.25
CA GLY A 48 -8.11 -14.52 -5.15
C GLY A 48 -7.80 -15.45 -3.98
N ASN A 49 -6.61 -16.06 -3.95
CA ASN A 49 -6.20 -16.95 -2.87
C ASN A 49 -5.69 -16.14 -1.67
N ILE A 50 -6.53 -16.02 -0.64
CA ILE A 50 -6.20 -15.25 0.57
C ILE A 50 -5.77 -16.24 1.65
N PRO A 51 -4.54 -16.14 2.19
CA PRO A 51 -3.99 -17.22 2.97
C PRO A 51 -4.52 -17.21 4.40
N SER A 52 -4.68 -18.42 4.94
CA SER A 52 -4.55 -18.72 6.36
C SER A 52 -3.08 -19.00 6.69
N GLN A 53 -2.21 -17.99 6.58
CA GLN A 53 -0.74 -18.02 6.81
C GLN A 53 0.09 -18.98 5.90
N GLY A 54 1.25 -18.50 5.41
CA GLY A 54 2.34 -19.34 4.90
C GLY A 54 2.29 -19.77 3.43
N ASP A 55 1.44 -19.16 2.60
CA ASP A 55 1.44 -19.38 1.15
C ASP A 55 1.91 -18.12 0.40
N ASP A 56 3.23 -17.99 0.25
CA ASP A 56 3.88 -16.87 -0.45
C ASP A 56 3.67 -16.90 -1.99
N GLU A 57 3.10 -17.98 -2.55
CA GLU A 57 2.75 -18.06 -3.98
C GLU A 57 1.39 -17.44 -4.25
N SER A 58 0.42 -17.75 -3.40
CA SER A 58 -0.92 -17.20 -3.47
C SER A 58 -1.01 -15.79 -2.89
N CYS A 59 -0.15 -15.45 -1.91
CA CYS A 59 -0.20 -14.15 -1.28
C CYS A 59 1.16 -13.74 -0.70
N TYR A 60 1.71 -12.68 -1.26
CA TYR A 60 2.96 -12.08 -0.79
C TYR A 60 2.70 -10.90 0.13
N LEU A 61 3.50 -10.81 1.19
CA LEU A 61 3.49 -9.71 2.15
C LEU A 61 4.89 -9.12 2.20
N THR A 62 5.03 -7.83 1.87
CA THR A 62 6.30 -7.15 2.13
C THR A 62 6.56 -7.12 3.64
N PRO A 63 7.84 -7.05 4.07
CA PRO A 63 8.15 -6.62 5.42
C PRO A 63 7.44 -5.31 5.74
N VAL A 64 7.07 -5.11 7.02
CA VAL A 64 6.53 -3.82 7.45
C VAL A 64 7.67 -2.81 7.49
N ALA A 65 7.52 -1.72 6.76
CA ALA A 65 8.50 -0.63 6.71
C ALA A 65 8.15 0.46 7.72
N ALA A 66 9.17 1.06 8.31
CA ALA A 66 9.10 2.15 9.27
C ALA A 66 9.49 3.49 8.62
N PRO A 67 9.30 4.65 9.27
CA PRO A 67 9.76 5.93 8.72
C PRO A 67 11.29 5.91 8.57
N LYS A 68 11.82 6.63 7.57
CA LYS A 68 13.26 6.67 7.21
C LYS A 68 13.79 5.37 6.58
N SER A 69 12.94 4.38 6.31
CA SER A 69 13.32 3.24 5.47
C SER A 69 13.52 3.62 3.99
N GLY A 70 12.99 4.79 3.57
CA GLY A 70 12.93 5.23 2.19
C GLY A 70 14.25 5.71 1.58
N GLN A 71 14.79 4.91 0.68
CA GLN A 71 15.71 5.29 -0.40
C GLN A 71 15.27 4.59 -1.69
N GLY A 72 15.55 5.19 -2.85
CA GLY A 72 15.29 4.57 -4.16
C GLY A 72 14.17 5.24 -4.97
N TYR A 73 13.68 4.52 -5.99
CA TYR A 73 12.93 5.11 -7.09
C TYR A 73 11.65 5.85 -6.64
N TYR A 74 10.91 5.41 -5.64
CA TYR A 74 9.65 6.09 -5.27
C TYR A 74 9.82 7.36 -4.39
N THR A 75 11.04 7.88 -4.21
CA THR A 75 11.33 9.04 -3.33
C THR A 75 10.91 10.42 -3.85
N LEU A 76 10.44 10.56 -5.10
CA LEU A 76 9.96 11.81 -5.73
C LEU A 76 10.93 13.02 -5.67
N THR A 77 12.23 12.82 -5.41
CA THR A 77 13.19 13.92 -5.13
C THR A 77 14.35 14.02 -6.12
N ARG A 78 14.37 13.17 -7.14
CA ARG A 78 15.39 13.07 -8.22
C ARG A 78 16.84 13.40 -7.82
N ALA A 79 17.52 12.36 -7.35
CA ALA A 79 18.88 11.98 -7.76
C ALA A 79 18.86 10.47 -8.09
N ASP A 80 18.13 9.69 -7.26
CA ASP A 80 17.85 8.26 -7.43
C ASP A 80 16.34 7.95 -7.37
N GLY A 81 15.50 8.98 -7.57
CA GLY A 81 14.04 8.92 -7.45
C GLY A 81 13.31 9.24 -8.75
N ALA A 82 12.03 8.89 -8.79
CA ALA A 82 11.09 9.15 -9.86
C ALA A 82 10.90 10.66 -10.05
N GLU A 83 10.49 11.03 -11.25
CA GLU A 83 10.19 12.41 -11.56
C GLU A 83 9.03 12.91 -10.70
N ARG A 84 9.26 14.04 -10.02
CA ARG A 84 8.24 14.68 -9.19
C ARG A 84 7.16 15.29 -10.08
N PRO A 85 5.88 14.88 -9.96
CA PRO A 85 4.78 15.57 -10.61
C PRO A 85 4.70 17.05 -10.21
N ALA A 86 4.31 17.90 -11.15
CA ALA A 86 4.35 19.36 -10.98
C ALA A 86 3.46 19.87 -9.84
N GLU A 87 2.36 19.16 -9.56
CA GLU A 87 1.39 19.45 -8.50
C GLU A 87 1.91 19.21 -7.08
N ILE A 88 3.01 18.46 -6.93
CA ILE A 88 3.60 18.18 -5.61
C ILE A 88 4.63 19.24 -5.31
N SER A 89 4.47 19.99 -4.22
CA SER A 89 5.48 20.98 -3.82
C SER A 89 6.84 20.32 -3.52
N VAL A 90 7.92 21.08 -3.69
CA VAL A 90 9.27 20.61 -3.34
C VAL A 90 9.36 20.23 -1.85
N ASP A 91 8.68 20.96 -0.98
CA ASP A 91 8.68 20.70 0.45
C ASP A 91 7.94 19.40 0.79
N GLU A 92 6.80 19.14 0.13
CA GLU A 92 6.08 17.87 0.27
C GLU A 92 6.91 16.70 -0.26
N ALA A 93 7.56 16.83 -1.42
CA ALA A 93 8.44 15.79 -1.93
C ALA A 93 9.61 15.48 -0.98
N LYS A 94 10.25 16.51 -0.40
CA LYS A 94 11.34 16.33 0.58
C LYS A 94 10.87 15.69 1.88
N LEU A 95 9.73 16.13 2.41
CA LEU A 95 9.16 15.58 3.65
C LEU A 95 8.80 14.11 3.48
N SER A 96 8.30 13.77 2.30
CA SER A 96 7.72 12.47 2.00
C SER A 96 8.77 11.46 1.49
N GLN A 97 10.01 11.88 1.20
CA GLN A 97 11.12 11.01 0.81
C GLN A 97 11.39 9.88 1.82
N GLN A 98 11.12 10.12 3.10
CA GLN A 98 11.34 9.17 4.19
C GLN A 98 10.10 8.33 4.52
N ASP A 99 9.05 8.39 3.71
CA ASP A 99 7.83 7.62 3.93
C ASP A 99 8.12 6.12 3.82
N SER A 100 7.53 5.34 4.73
CA SER A 100 7.63 3.88 4.77
C SER A 100 7.15 3.22 3.47
N GLU A 101 6.21 3.85 2.77
CA GLU A 101 5.65 3.37 1.51
C GLU A 101 6.72 3.17 0.43
N VAL A 102 7.77 4.00 0.42
CA VAL A 102 8.83 3.95 -0.60
C VAL A 102 9.46 2.56 -0.65
N THR A 103 9.86 2.04 0.51
CA THR A 103 10.49 0.72 0.62
C THR A 103 9.52 -0.39 0.23
N THR A 104 8.27 -0.31 0.71
CA THR A 104 7.29 -1.37 0.44
C THR A 104 6.92 -1.44 -1.04
N LEU A 105 6.85 -0.29 -1.73
CA LEU A 105 6.59 -0.23 -3.16
C LEU A 105 7.74 -0.86 -3.96
N LEU A 106 9.00 -0.62 -3.57
CA LEU A 106 10.16 -1.27 -4.18
C LEU A 106 10.12 -2.80 -4.00
N GLU A 107 9.93 -3.27 -2.77
CA GLU A 107 9.85 -4.70 -2.45
C GLU A 107 8.69 -5.40 -3.18
N ALA A 108 7.54 -4.73 -3.30
CA ALA A 108 6.41 -5.24 -4.05
C ALA A 108 6.69 -5.28 -5.55
N TYR A 109 7.34 -4.25 -6.09
CA TYR A 109 7.73 -4.20 -7.50
C TYR A 109 8.69 -5.35 -7.85
N ASP A 110 9.72 -5.55 -7.03
CA ASP A 110 10.71 -6.62 -7.21
C ASP A 110 10.05 -8.00 -7.17
N TRP A 111 9.13 -8.23 -6.23
CA TRP A 111 8.39 -9.49 -6.17
C TRP A 111 7.46 -9.68 -7.38
N MET A 112 6.75 -8.62 -7.80
CA MET A 112 5.84 -8.67 -8.94
C MET A 112 6.56 -9.01 -10.24
N THR A 113 7.69 -8.35 -10.48
CA THR A 113 8.51 -8.54 -11.69
C THR A 113 9.31 -9.84 -11.67
N GLY A 114 9.79 -10.27 -10.49
CA GLY A 114 10.53 -11.52 -10.35
C GLY A 114 9.65 -12.77 -10.28
N ARG A 115 8.40 -12.66 -9.81
CA ARG A 115 7.54 -13.82 -9.56
C ARG A 115 6.07 -13.57 -9.90
N GLY A 116 5.47 -12.48 -9.40
CA GLY A 116 4.02 -12.27 -9.41
C GLY A 116 3.35 -12.48 -10.77
N PHE A 117 3.90 -11.88 -11.83
CA PHE A 117 3.35 -12.02 -13.19
C PHE A 117 3.46 -13.42 -13.79
N SER A 118 4.35 -14.26 -13.27
CA SER A 118 4.57 -15.63 -13.76
C SER A 118 3.68 -16.67 -13.07
N VAL A 119 3.31 -16.43 -11.81
CA VAL A 119 2.52 -17.37 -11.00
C VAL A 119 1.02 -17.13 -11.12
N ALA A 120 0.61 -15.91 -11.48
CA ALA A 120 -0.81 -15.58 -11.60
C ALA A 120 -1.43 -16.12 -12.90
N ALA A 121 -2.60 -16.74 -12.79
CA ALA A 121 -3.35 -17.27 -13.92
C ALA A 121 -4.63 -16.49 -14.23
N GLN A 122 -5.17 -15.74 -13.27
CA GLN A 122 -6.49 -15.09 -13.36
C GLN A 122 -6.47 -13.61 -12.97
N SER A 123 -5.84 -13.25 -11.85
CA SER A 123 -5.81 -11.85 -11.40
C SER A 123 -4.74 -11.59 -10.34
N ILE A 124 -4.32 -10.34 -10.20
CA ILE A 124 -3.47 -9.90 -9.09
C ILE A 124 -4.12 -8.70 -8.38
N GLN A 125 -4.12 -8.69 -7.06
CA GLN A 125 -4.54 -7.53 -6.26
C GLN A 125 -3.35 -7.06 -5.43
N VAL A 126 -2.89 -5.83 -5.67
CA VAL A 126 -1.82 -5.20 -4.90
C VAL A 126 -2.45 -4.17 -3.97
N ILE A 127 -2.28 -4.34 -2.67
CA ILE A 127 -2.96 -3.52 -1.65
C ILE A 127 -1.89 -2.89 -0.76
N LEU A 128 -1.71 -1.57 -0.89
CA LEU A 128 -0.94 -0.77 0.06
C LEU A 128 -1.76 -0.60 1.35
N ILE A 129 -1.19 -0.99 2.49
CA ILE A 129 -1.80 -0.88 3.80
C ILE A 129 -0.92 0.03 4.65
N SER A 130 -1.47 1.16 5.08
CA SER A 130 -0.74 2.17 5.85
C SER A 130 -1.61 2.73 6.97
N ASN A 131 -0.99 3.12 8.09
CA ASN A 131 -1.72 3.69 9.23
C ASN A 131 -1.90 5.22 9.14
N ILE A 132 -1.13 5.91 8.30
CA ILE A 132 -1.18 7.36 8.15
C ILE A 132 -1.08 7.69 6.66
N GLY A 133 -1.87 8.68 6.23
CA GLY A 133 -1.92 9.14 4.84
C GLY A 133 -3.31 8.98 4.24
N PRO A 134 -3.42 9.02 2.90
CA PRO A 134 -2.42 9.49 1.95
C PRO A 134 -2.23 11.01 1.98
N CYS A 135 -1.00 11.50 1.82
CA CYS A 135 -0.74 12.88 1.35
C CYS A 135 -0.72 12.95 -0.18
N THR A 136 -0.58 14.13 -0.79
CA THR A 136 -0.48 14.26 -2.26
C THR A 136 0.74 13.49 -2.79
N GLY A 137 1.85 13.49 -2.06
CA GLY A 137 3.04 12.66 -2.30
C GLY A 137 2.73 11.16 -2.37
N CYS A 138 2.04 10.61 -1.36
CA CYS A 138 1.62 9.20 -1.33
C CYS A 138 0.79 8.84 -2.58
N LYS A 139 -0.18 9.70 -2.94
CA LYS A 139 -1.05 9.46 -4.09
C LYS A 139 -0.28 9.40 -5.40
N ALA A 140 0.67 10.30 -5.57
CA ALA A 140 1.51 10.34 -6.76
C ALA A 140 2.41 9.11 -6.88
N ARG A 141 3.04 8.66 -5.79
CA ARG A 141 3.85 7.43 -5.80
C ARG A 141 3.04 6.22 -6.18
N LEU A 142 1.84 6.09 -5.62
CA LEU A 142 0.99 4.94 -5.91
C LEU A 142 0.58 4.89 -7.39
N ARG A 143 0.40 6.06 -8.01
CA ARG A 143 0.18 6.18 -9.46
C ARG A 143 1.40 5.78 -10.27
N ILE A 144 2.58 6.30 -9.94
CA ILE A 144 3.84 5.93 -10.61
C ILE A 144 4.09 4.42 -10.49
N PHE A 145 3.90 3.85 -9.29
CA PHE A 145 4.01 2.41 -9.07
C PHE A 145 3.03 1.61 -9.94
N GLN A 146 1.77 2.06 -10.08
CA GLN A 146 0.83 1.42 -10.98
C GLN A 146 1.30 1.48 -12.44
N ASP A 147 1.76 2.65 -12.90
CA ASP A 147 2.28 2.84 -14.25
C ASP A 147 3.48 1.90 -14.52
N ASP A 148 4.40 1.78 -13.54
CA ASP A 148 5.55 0.88 -13.61
C ASP A 148 5.13 -0.60 -13.67
N LEU A 149 4.11 -1.00 -12.90
CA LEU A 149 3.58 -2.37 -12.97
C LEU A 149 2.90 -2.65 -14.31
N VAL A 150 2.23 -1.67 -14.92
CA VAL A 150 1.65 -1.83 -16.27
C VAL A 150 2.75 -2.05 -17.30
N ALA A 151 3.80 -1.24 -17.23
CA ALA A 151 4.97 -1.40 -18.11
C ALA A 151 5.62 -2.77 -17.91
N ALA A 152 5.83 -3.19 -16.66
CA ALA A 152 6.45 -4.47 -16.35
C ALA A 152 5.60 -5.67 -16.78
N ALA A 153 4.27 -5.61 -16.62
CA ALA A 153 3.36 -6.66 -17.09
C ALA A 153 3.45 -6.82 -18.61
N LYS A 154 3.50 -5.69 -19.34
CA LYS A 154 3.67 -5.67 -20.80
C LYS A 154 5.00 -6.27 -21.22
N ASP A 155 6.09 -5.90 -20.56
CA ASP A 155 7.43 -6.43 -20.87
C ASP A 155 7.55 -7.93 -20.57
N ALA A 156 6.84 -8.41 -19.54
CA ALA A 156 6.73 -9.83 -19.21
C ALA A 156 5.78 -10.61 -20.15
N GLY A 157 5.05 -9.94 -21.04
CA GLY A 157 4.01 -10.55 -21.87
C GLY A 157 2.81 -11.08 -21.08
N SER A 158 2.60 -10.59 -19.85
CA SER A 158 1.50 -11.00 -19.00
C SER A 158 0.22 -10.26 -19.37
N ASN A 159 -0.85 -11.02 -19.59
CA ASN A 159 -2.21 -10.48 -19.81
C ASN A 159 -3.08 -10.60 -18.56
N VAL A 160 -2.48 -10.94 -17.42
CA VAL A 160 -3.22 -11.10 -16.17
C VAL A 160 -3.69 -9.73 -15.68
N PRO A 161 -4.98 -9.51 -15.48
CA PRO A 161 -5.48 -8.24 -14.95
C PRO A 161 -4.98 -8.05 -13.52
N PHE A 162 -4.52 -6.84 -13.21
CA PHE A 162 -4.17 -6.49 -11.84
C PHE A 162 -4.84 -5.19 -11.39
N THR A 163 -5.10 -5.10 -10.09
CA THR A 163 -5.61 -3.89 -9.44
C THR A 163 -4.64 -3.40 -8.39
N VAL A 164 -4.36 -2.10 -8.38
CA VAL A 164 -3.64 -1.45 -7.29
C VAL A 164 -4.65 -0.74 -6.42
N GLU A 165 -4.60 -1.03 -5.12
CA GLU A 165 -5.49 -0.49 -4.11
C GLU A 165 -4.66 0.10 -2.97
N SER A 166 -5.26 1.04 -2.25
CA SER A 166 -4.69 1.53 -1.00
C SER A 166 -5.73 1.55 0.09
N VAL A 167 -5.25 1.28 1.31
CA VAL A 167 -6.01 1.14 2.54
C VAL A 167 -5.36 2.00 3.61
N TYR A 168 -6.16 2.90 4.19
CA TYR A 168 -5.74 3.73 5.31
C TYR A 168 -6.82 3.74 6.39
N ASP A 169 -6.41 3.67 7.66
CA ASP A 169 -7.28 3.87 8.82
C ASP A 169 -7.25 5.36 9.20
N THR A 170 -8.28 6.13 8.82
CA THR A 170 -8.29 7.59 8.93
C THR A 170 -9.23 8.09 10.02
N PRO A 171 -8.76 8.14 11.28
CA PRO A 171 -9.22 9.21 12.17
C PRO A 171 -8.18 10.32 12.37
N GLU A 172 -6.88 10.02 12.39
CA GLU A 172 -5.85 10.99 12.80
C GLU A 172 -4.54 10.78 12.03
N ALA A 173 -4.34 11.59 10.98
CA ALA A 173 -3.08 11.62 10.26
C ALA A 173 -2.38 12.99 10.47
N SER A 174 -1.13 12.92 10.93
CA SER A 174 -0.20 14.02 11.28
C SER A 174 -0.48 14.82 12.57
N LEU A 175 -0.09 14.25 13.71
CA LEU A 175 0.38 15.03 14.85
C LEU A 175 1.90 14.90 14.98
N ASP A 176 2.65 15.09 13.88
CA ASP A 176 4.06 15.39 14.02
C ASP A 176 4.20 16.84 14.53
N ARG A 177 4.60 16.97 15.80
CA ARG A 177 4.81 18.26 16.48
C ARG A 177 6.18 18.86 16.18
N THR A 178 7.06 18.14 15.47
CA THR A 178 8.50 18.47 15.42
C THR A 178 8.92 19.29 14.20
N ARG A 179 8.08 19.43 13.17
CA ARG A 179 8.41 20.16 11.93
C ARG A 179 7.26 21.07 11.55
N GLY A 180 7.43 22.38 11.74
CA GLY A 180 6.38 23.42 11.78
C GLY A 180 5.44 23.59 10.58
N SER A 181 5.52 22.75 9.54
CA SER A 181 4.57 22.74 8.42
C SER A 181 3.88 21.37 8.36
N LYS A 182 2.61 21.30 8.75
CA LYS A 182 1.81 20.07 8.60
C LYS A 182 1.44 19.88 7.13
N ILE A 183 1.79 18.74 6.53
CA ILE A 183 1.19 18.33 5.25
C ILE A 183 -0.22 17.82 5.56
N PRO A 184 -1.27 18.36 4.92
CA PRO A 184 -2.61 17.82 5.07
C PRO A 184 -2.67 16.37 4.57
N THR A 185 -2.80 15.43 5.48
CA THR A 185 -3.08 14.03 5.19
C THR A 185 -4.59 13.83 5.23
N THR A 186 -5.18 13.63 4.07
CA THR A 186 -6.61 13.33 3.93
C THR A 186 -6.75 12.27 2.87
N TYR A 187 -7.73 11.39 3.01
CA TYR A 187 -7.91 10.34 2.03
C TYR A 187 -8.02 10.88 0.61
N GLY A 188 -8.75 11.99 0.44
CA GLY A 188 -8.68 12.89 -0.73
C GLY A 188 -8.68 12.19 -2.10
N TYR A 189 -9.29 11.01 -2.17
CA TYR A 189 -9.73 10.32 -3.37
C TYR A 189 -11.26 10.43 -3.37
N PRO A 190 -11.89 11.13 -4.34
CA PRO A 190 -13.34 11.37 -4.33
C PRO A 190 -14.21 10.11 -4.32
N ASP A 191 -13.67 9.00 -4.83
CA ASP A 191 -14.27 7.69 -5.02
C ASP A 191 -13.79 6.64 -4.00
N ALA A 192 -13.18 7.11 -2.92
CA ALA A 192 -12.86 6.29 -1.76
C ALA A 192 -14.10 5.62 -1.15
N VAL A 193 -13.99 4.33 -0.85
CA VAL A 193 -15.05 3.57 -0.20
C VAL A 193 -14.68 3.30 1.26
N ARG A 194 -15.49 3.80 2.18
CA ARG A 194 -15.43 3.41 3.60
C ARG A 194 -15.92 1.98 3.76
N THR A 195 -15.02 1.09 4.17
CA THR A 195 -15.29 -0.33 4.36
C THR A 195 -15.36 -0.65 5.85
N PRO A 196 -16.54 -0.97 6.41
CA PRO A 196 -16.67 -1.38 7.79
C PRO A 196 -16.14 -2.80 7.99
N TYR A 197 -15.67 -3.10 9.21
CA TYR A 197 -15.34 -4.45 9.64
C TYR A 197 -15.87 -4.73 11.04
N ASP A 198 -16.14 -6.01 11.29
CA ASP A 198 -16.38 -6.58 12.63
C ASP A 198 -15.62 -7.90 12.72
N ILE A 199 -14.52 -7.91 13.49
CA ILE A 199 -13.72 -9.11 13.71
C ILE A 199 -13.60 -9.35 15.19
N SER A 200 -14.14 -10.48 15.66
CA SER A 200 -14.11 -10.88 17.06
C SER A 200 -14.62 -9.80 18.02
N GLY A 201 -15.68 -9.07 17.62
CA GLY A 201 -16.30 -8.01 18.42
C GLY A 201 -15.58 -6.67 18.38
N ARG A 202 -14.53 -6.53 17.56
CA ARG A 202 -13.88 -5.24 17.27
C ARG A 202 -14.47 -4.65 16.01
N GLN A 203 -15.22 -3.57 16.17
CA GLN A 203 -15.79 -2.82 15.07
C GLN A 203 -14.89 -1.64 14.68
N GLY A 204 -14.80 -1.38 13.38
CA GLY A 204 -14.08 -0.23 12.84
C GLY A 204 -14.37 -0.05 11.36
N ALA A 205 -13.63 0.84 10.71
CA ALA A 205 -13.70 1.01 9.27
C ALA A 205 -12.37 1.51 8.74
N TYR A 206 -12.01 1.09 7.53
CA TYR A 206 -10.90 1.64 6.77
C TYR A 206 -11.40 2.22 5.45
N TRP A 207 -10.58 3.04 4.80
CA TRP A 207 -10.92 3.61 3.50
C TRP A 207 -10.12 2.92 2.41
N VAL A 208 -10.82 2.51 1.35
CA VAL A 208 -10.26 1.81 0.19
C VAL A 208 -10.38 2.68 -1.04
N TYR A 209 -9.32 2.72 -1.82
CA TYR A 209 -9.28 3.36 -3.13
C TYR A 209 -8.64 2.38 -4.07
N ARG A 210 -9.31 2.17 -5.19
CA ARG A 210 -8.80 1.41 -6.31
C ARG A 210 -8.35 2.38 -7.37
N LEU A 211 -7.10 2.26 -7.82
CA LEU A 211 -6.64 3.08 -8.92
C LEU A 211 -7.39 2.67 -10.19
N PRO A 212 -7.73 3.64 -11.08
CA PRO A 212 -8.37 3.34 -12.35
C PRO A 212 -7.55 2.32 -13.13
N SER A 213 -8.21 1.34 -13.73
CA SER A 213 -7.56 0.46 -14.70
C SER A 213 -7.06 1.31 -15.88
N LEU A 214 -5.76 1.27 -16.16
CA LEU A 214 -5.18 1.91 -17.32
C LEU A 214 -5.61 1.09 -18.56
N GLN A 215 -6.28 1.76 -19.50
CA GLN A 215 -6.79 1.15 -20.75
C GLN A 215 -5.69 0.90 -21.76
#